data_AF-A0A0Q6RN79-F1
#
_entry.id   AF-A0A0Q6RN79-F1
#
_cell.length_a   1.000
_cell.length_b   1.000
_cell.length_c   1.000
_cell.angle_alpha   90.00
_cell.angle_beta   90.00
_cell.angle_gamma   90.00
#
_symmetry.space_group_name_H-M   'P 1'
#
loop_
_entity.id
_entity.type
_entity.pdbx_description
1 polymer ?
#
loop_
_entity_poly.entity_id
_entity_poly.type
_entity_poly.pdbx_seq_one_letter_code
_entity_poly.pdbx_strand_id
1 'polypeptide(L)'
;METAAILPGSKQSFWEKLFGKKPTRKALDKGEVAKVSNSINKIKVELEHLLSEAETIDRTRTARQSLAKGGEGTASLDGPSSNLSAKATISKETEKEIVDTYENKKIEILHRRILEFKDLFEKISACADGSSYILLDDLYHIRKSDQAMVIDYFHRITKGTDTWLKIGTIKHRTKWYTTGTQAIGVKLGDDADEIDLDVTLERYDLTKKFLIRILQRKLIKFLGIYRPP
;
A
#
# COMPACT_ATOMS: atom_id res chain seq x y z
N MET A 1 -5.12 -12.18 12.58
CA MET A 1 -5.17 -13.36 11.68
C MET A 1 -5.28 -14.70 12.42
N GLU A 2 -5.47 -14.72 13.74
CA GLU A 2 -5.28 -15.96 14.53
C GLU A 2 -6.51 -16.87 14.67
N THR A 3 -7.72 -16.43 14.32
CA THR A 3 -8.93 -17.12 14.80
C THR A 3 -9.69 -17.92 13.74
N ALA A 4 -9.56 -17.59 12.45
CA ALA A 4 -10.39 -18.20 11.39
C ALA A 4 -9.64 -19.23 10.52
N ALA A 5 -8.35 -19.04 10.27
CA ALA A 5 -7.58 -19.83 9.30
C ALA A 5 -6.84 -21.05 9.89
N ILE A 6 -6.80 -21.17 11.23
CA ILE A 6 -5.97 -22.14 11.96
C ILE A 6 -6.80 -23.30 12.55
N LEU A 7 -8.14 -23.22 12.47
CA LEU A 7 -9.00 -24.27 12.98
C LEU A 7 -8.93 -25.50 12.04
N PRO A 8 -8.56 -26.68 12.56
CA PRO A 8 -8.59 -27.90 11.77
C PRO A 8 -10.03 -28.17 11.31
N GLY A 9 -10.19 -28.75 10.12
CA GLY A 9 -11.47 -29.19 9.55
C GLY A 9 -12.19 -30.28 10.36
N SER A 10 -11.85 -30.49 11.63
CA SER A 10 -12.51 -31.42 12.56
C SER A 10 -13.79 -30.84 13.18
N LYS A 11 -14.07 -29.53 13.07
CA LYS A 11 -15.39 -28.96 13.37
C LYS A 11 -16.30 -28.96 12.12
N GLN A 12 -16.48 -30.15 11.56
CA GLN A 12 -17.29 -30.38 10.34
C GLN A 12 -18.73 -29.89 10.50
N SER A 13 -19.29 -29.97 11.71
CA SER A 13 -20.66 -29.56 12.03
C SER A 13 -20.91 -28.05 11.97
N PHE A 14 -19.89 -27.20 12.13
CA PHE A 14 -20.05 -25.74 12.06
C PHE A 14 -20.18 -25.25 10.61
N TRP A 15 -19.30 -25.75 9.72
CA TRP A 15 -19.28 -25.35 8.31
C TRP A 15 -20.45 -25.91 7.51
N GLU A 16 -20.90 -27.13 7.80
CA GLU A 16 -22.13 -27.69 7.21
C GLU A 16 -23.37 -26.89 7.61
N LYS A 17 -23.46 -26.44 8.88
CA LYS A 17 -24.61 -25.68 9.37
C LYS A 17 -24.68 -24.25 8.82
N LEU A 18 -23.54 -23.63 8.51
CA LEU A 18 -23.48 -22.23 8.05
C LEU A 18 -23.38 -22.08 6.52
N PHE A 19 -22.73 -23.00 5.81
CA PHE A 19 -22.44 -22.86 4.38
C PHE A 19 -22.90 -24.05 3.52
N GLY A 20 -23.50 -25.09 4.13
CA GLY A 20 -24.07 -26.24 3.39
C GLY A 20 -23.09 -27.05 2.55
N LYS A 21 -21.77 -26.78 2.64
CA LYS A 21 -20.72 -27.46 1.90
C LYS A 21 -19.48 -27.64 2.77
N LYS A 22 -18.82 -28.78 2.62
CA LYS A 22 -17.53 -29.06 3.27
C LYS A 22 -16.45 -28.19 2.62
N PRO A 23 -15.57 -27.53 3.41
CA PRO A 23 -14.42 -26.85 2.85
C PRO A 23 -13.53 -27.89 2.15
N THR A 24 -13.32 -27.73 0.85
CA THR A 24 -12.55 -28.64 -0.01
C THR A 24 -11.04 -28.49 0.18
N ARG A 25 -10.62 -27.43 0.88
CA ARG A 25 -9.22 -27.06 1.02
C ARG A 25 -8.59 -27.65 2.28
N LYS A 26 -7.38 -28.20 2.14
CA LYS A 26 -6.58 -28.72 3.25
C LYS A 26 -6.25 -27.61 4.25
N ALA A 27 -6.23 -27.94 5.55
CA ALA A 27 -5.81 -27.01 6.58
C ALA A 27 -4.37 -26.53 6.33
N LEU A 28 -4.13 -25.24 6.59
CA LEU A 28 -2.80 -24.62 6.45
C LEU A 28 -1.79 -25.25 7.40
N ASP A 29 -0.54 -25.34 6.97
CA ASP A 29 0.55 -25.79 7.83
C ASP A 29 0.83 -24.74 8.91
N LYS A 30 0.59 -25.10 10.17
CA LYS A 30 0.79 -24.23 11.32
C LYS A 30 2.23 -23.76 11.46
N GLY A 31 3.21 -24.57 11.06
CA GLY A 31 4.63 -24.22 11.12
C GLY A 31 5.00 -23.13 10.12
N GLU A 32 4.58 -23.28 8.88
CA GLU A 32 4.81 -22.28 7.82
C GLU A 32 4.03 -20.99 8.08
N VAL A 33 2.79 -21.08 8.57
CA VAL A 33 2.01 -19.91 8.99
C VAL A 33 2.73 -19.13 10.11
N ALA A 34 3.31 -19.82 11.09
CA ALA A 34 4.05 -19.17 12.17
C ALA A 34 5.32 -18.45 11.65
N LYS A 35 6.07 -19.07 10.73
CA LYS A 35 7.25 -18.45 10.10
C LYS A 35 6.89 -17.18 9.32
N VAL A 36 5.84 -17.23 8.53
CA VAL A 36 5.34 -16.08 7.76
C VAL A 36 4.85 -14.99 8.70
N SER A 37 4.08 -15.33 9.73
CA SER A 37 3.61 -14.39 10.75
C SER A 37 4.77 -13.68 11.46
N ASN A 38 5.81 -14.42 11.86
CA ASN A 38 6.99 -13.85 12.47
C ASN A 38 7.74 -12.89 11.53
N SER A 39 7.82 -13.23 10.24
CA SER A 39 8.44 -12.38 9.21
C SER A 39 7.66 -11.07 9.03
N ILE A 40 6.32 -11.14 8.99
CA ILE A 40 5.44 -9.96 8.92
C ILE A 40 5.64 -9.08 10.17
N ASN A 41 5.65 -9.68 11.36
CA ASN A 41 5.83 -8.93 12.60
C ASN A 41 7.19 -8.25 12.68
N LYS A 42 8.26 -8.94 12.24
CA LYS A 42 9.60 -8.34 12.16
C LYS A 42 9.61 -7.10 11.26
N ILE A 43 9.08 -7.24 10.05
CA ILE A 43 8.96 -6.13 9.09
C ILE A 43 8.13 -4.99 9.68
N LYS A 44 7.02 -5.30 10.33
CA LYS A 44 6.15 -4.31 10.97
C LYS A 44 6.92 -3.49 12.01
N VAL A 45 7.64 -4.15 12.92
CA VAL A 45 8.44 -3.49 13.97
C VAL A 45 9.51 -2.59 13.36
N GLU A 46 10.19 -3.05 12.31
CA GLU A 46 11.19 -2.24 11.60
C GLU A 46 10.57 -1.01 10.93
N LEU A 47 9.40 -1.14 10.32
CA LEU A 47 8.68 -0.01 9.72
C LEU A 47 8.17 0.97 10.77
N GLU A 48 7.68 0.50 11.92
CA GLU A 48 7.29 1.35 13.06
C GLU A 48 8.49 2.11 13.64
N HIS A 49 9.66 1.46 13.69
CA HIS A 49 10.91 2.11 14.09
C HIS A 49 11.28 3.23 13.11
N LEU A 50 11.31 2.95 11.80
CA LEU A 50 11.58 3.95 10.76
C LEU A 50 10.58 5.12 10.79
N LEU A 51 9.33 4.86 11.18
CA LEU A 51 8.33 5.91 11.34
C LEU A 51 8.63 6.80 12.55
N SER A 52 8.88 6.19 13.71
CA SER A 52 9.11 6.89 14.99
C SER A 52 10.45 7.65 15.07
N GLU A 53 11.48 7.21 14.35
CA GLU A 53 12.76 7.93 14.24
C GLU A 53 12.56 9.36 13.69
N ALA A 54 11.70 9.56 12.69
CA ALA A 54 11.45 10.91 12.20
C ALA A 54 10.63 11.75 13.19
N GLU A 55 9.65 11.14 13.85
CA GLU A 55 8.81 11.86 14.82
C GLU A 55 9.64 12.37 16.01
N THR A 56 10.62 11.59 16.46
CA THR A 56 11.55 12.01 17.52
C THR A 56 12.48 13.14 17.08
N ILE A 57 12.90 13.16 15.81
CA ILE A 57 13.68 14.27 15.24
C ILE A 57 12.83 15.56 15.21
N ASP A 58 11.58 15.50 14.73
CA ASP A 58 10.67 16.65 14.67
C ASP A 58 10.36 17.24 16.05
N ARG A 59 10.15 16.38 17.06
CA ARG A 59 9.94 16.80 18.45
C ARG A 59 11.19 17.46 19.05
N THR A 60 12.36 16.84 18.87
CA THR A 60 13.65 17.39 19.37
C THR A 60 13.94 18.76 18.73
N ARG A 61 13.57 18.92 17.46
CA ARG A 61 13.69 20.18 16.72
C ARG A 61 12.75 21.27 17.25
N THR A 62 11.47 20.94 17.44
CA THR A 62 10.47 21.87 17.99
C THR A 62 10.91 22.38 19.38
N ALA A 63 11.47 21.48 20.20
CA ALA A 63 12.03 21.82 21.50
C ALA A 63 13.27 22.73 21.41
N ARG A 64 14.23 22.45 20.51
CA ARG A 64 15.39 23.34 20.31
C ARG A 64 15.00 24.74 19.84
N GLN A 65 13.98 24.84 18.98
CA GLN A 65 13.48 26.12 18.48
C GLN A 65 12.78 26.93 19.59
N SER A 66 11.98 26.30 20.46
CA SER A 66 11.37 26.99 21.59
C SER A 66 12.42 27.48 22.61
N LEU A 67 13.47 26.69 22.85
CA LEU A 67 14.63 27.09 23.67
C LEU A 67 15.39 28.28 23.07
N ALA A 68 15.66 28.26 21.75
CA ALA A 68 16.31 29.38 21.07
C ALA A 68 15.46 30.66 21.08
N LYS A 69 14.12 30.53 21.06
CA LYS A 69 13.18 31.66 21.11
C LYS A 69 13.00 32.23 22.54
N GLY A 70 13.32 31.44 23.57
CA GLY A 70 13.31 31.87 24.98
C GLY A 70 14.66 32.35 25.52
N GLY A 71 15.75 32.18 24.76
CA GLY A 71 17.13 32.45 25.17
C GLY A 71 17.75 33.77 24.66
N GLU A 72 17.02 34.60 23.91
CA GLU A 72 17.48 35.95 23.53
C GLU A 72 16.81 36.99 24.41
N GLY A 73 17.33 37.13 25.64
CA GLY A 73 16.80 38.02 26.65
C GLY A 73 17.86 38.59 27.56
N THR A 74 18.91 39.22 26.99
CA THR A 74 19.70 40.33 27.58
C THR A 74 20.71 40.87 26.55
N ALA A 75 20.32 41.85 25.73
CA ALA A 75 21.27 42.81 25.12
C ALA A 75 20.51 43.99 24.51
N SER A 76 20.64 45.15 25.14
CA SER A 76 20.15 46.45 24.67
C SER A 76 20.70 46.77 23.28
N LEU A 77 19.87 47.12 22.28
CA LEU A 77 20.32 47.81 21.07
C LEU A 77 19.19 48.64 20.47
N ASP A 78 19.38 49.95 20.59
CA ASP A 78 18.62 51.06 20.02
C ASP A 78 19.03 51.18 18.52
N GLY A 79 18.15 50.91 17.55
CA GLY A 79 18.47 50.99 16.11
C GLY A 79 17.51 50.24 15.16
N PRO A 80 17.39 50.64 13.88
CA PRO A 80 16.23 50.35 13.03
C PRO A 80 16.09 48.87 12.61
N SER A 81 14.84 48.40 12.63
CA SER A 81 14.37 47.01 12.68
C SER A 81 14.53 46.15 11.41
N SER A 82 15.70 46.12 10.78
CA SER A 82 15.91 45.48 9.46
C SER A 82 16.30 43.98 9.48
N ASN A 83 16.63 43.38 10.63
CA ASN A 83 17.29 42.05 10.65
C ASN A 83 16.39 40.87 11.07
N LEU A 84 15.12 41.12 11.42
CA LEU A 84 14.23 40.10 11.97
C LEU A 84 13.56 39.22 10.89
N SER A 85 13.35 39.75 9.68
CA SER A 85 12.74 39.02 8.55
C SER A 85 13.70 38.01 7.90
N ALA A 86 14.97 38.38 7.73
CA ALA A 86 15.97 37.52 7.09
C ALA A 86 16.26 36.24 7.89
N LYS A 87 16.41 36.34 9.22
CA LYS A 87 16.64 35.18 10.11
C LYS A 87 15.44 34.22 10.13
N ALA A 88 14.22 34.76 10.05
CA ALA A 88 12.99 33.97 9.99
C ALA A 88 12.80 33.23 8.66
N THR A 89 13.25 33.81 7.54
CA THR A 89 13.18 33.15 6.21
C THR A 89 14.23 32.05 6.08
N ILE A 90 15.49 32.31 6.46
CA ILE A 90 16.59 31.32 6.39
C ILE A 90 16.27 30.08 7.24
N SER A 91 15.69 30.26 8.42
CA SER A 91 15.29 29.15 9.30
C SER A 91 14.17 28.29 8.74
N LYS A 92 13.18 28.89 8.06
CA LYS A 92 12.11 28.16 7.37
C LYS A 92 12.60 27.39 6.13
N GLU A 93 13.56 27.96 5.40
CA GLU A 93 14.15 27.26 4.25
C GLU A 93 14.99 26.06 4.69
N THR A 94 15.85 26.25 5.69
CA THR A 94 16.62 25.17 6.32
C THR A 94 15.68 24.11 6.90
N GLU A 95 14.53 24.52 7.45
CA GLU A 95 13.51 23.60 7.94
C GLU A 95 12.95 22.70 6.87
N LYS A 96 12.51 23.31 5.77
CA LYS A 96 11.93 22.61 4.64
C LYS A 96 12.93 21.66 3.99
N GLU A 97 14.17 22.11 3.76
CA GLU A 97 15.22 21.30 3.16
C GLU A 97 15.55 20.04 3.99
N ILE A 98 15.63 20.19 5.32
CA ILE A 98 15.90 19.08 6.23
C ILE A 98 14.74 18.07 6.22
N VAL A 99 13.49 18.53 6.29
CA VAL A 99 12.29 17.66 6.22
C VAL A 99 12.25 16.89 4.90
N ASP A 100 12.43 17.59 3.78
CA ASP A 100 12.45 17.00 2.44
C ASP A 100 13.56 15.93 2.33
N THR A 101 14.75 16.19 2.90
CA THR A 101 15.86 15.23 2.90
C THR A 101 15.52 13.95 3.66
N TYR A 102 14.81 14.04 4.79
CA TYR A 102 14.43 12.86 5.57
C TYR A 102 13.30 12.06 4.92
N GLU A 103 12.28 12.72 4.36
CA GLU A 103 11.22 12.04 3.60
C GLU A 103 11.81 11.23 2.44
N ASN A 104 12.75 11.82 1.70
CA ASN A 104 13.46 11.15 0.62
C ASN A 104 14.24 9.91 1.09
N LYS A 105 14.93 9.98 2.24
CA LYS A 105 15.63 8.83 2.81
C LYS A 105 14.69 7.66 3.14
N LYS A 106 13.51 7.95 3.69
CA LYS A 106 12.51 6.91 4.00
C LYS A 106 12.00 6.20 2.75
N ILE A 107 11.67 6.98 1.72
CA ILE A 107 11.23 6.45 0.42
C ILE A 107 12.32 5.57 -0.19
N GLU A 108 13.58 6.00 -0.12
CA GLU A 108 14.72 5.22 -0.61
C GLU A 108 14.88 3.89 0.13
N ILE A 109 14.73 3.87 1.45
CA ILE A 109 14.77 2.64 2.25
C ILE A 109 13.66 1.68 1.81
N LEU A 110 12.43 2.17 1.62
CA LEU A 110 11.32 1.35 1.12
C LEU A 110 11.63 0.76 -0.26
N HIS A 111 12.15 1.58 -1.18
CA HIS A 111 12.53 1.12 -2.52
C HIS A 111 13.62 0.03 -2.49
N ARG A 112 14.62 0.16 -1.62
CA ARG A 112 15.68 -0.85 -1.45
C ARG A 112 15.15 -2.19 -0.92
N ARG A 113 14.02 -2.17 -0.20
CA ARG A 113 13.37 -3.36 0.39
C ARG A 113 12.29 -3.99 -0.48
N ILE A 114 12.07 -3.50 -1.71
CA ILE A 114 11.05 -4.06 -2.62
C ILE A 114 11.20 -5.58 -2.80
N LEU A 115 12.44 -6.08 -2.96
CA LEU A 115 12.69 -7.51 -3.14
C LEU A 115 12.30 -8.33 -1.91
N GLU A 116 12.56 -7.81 -0.71
CA GLU A 116 12.18 -8.47 0.54
C GLU A 116 10.65 -8.57 0.68
N PHE A 117 9.92 -7.49 0.31
CA PHE A 117 8.46 -7.52 0.30
C PHE A 117 7.91 -8.49 -0.74
N LYS A 118 8.53 -8.53 -1.92
CA LYS A 118 8.17 -9.48 -2.97
C LYS A 118 8.29 -10.93 -2.48
N ASP A 119 9.42 -11.29 -1.89
CA ASP A 119 9.66 -12.61 -1.31
C ASP A 119 8.66 -12.94 -0.20
N LEU A 120 8.28 -11.95 0.62
CA LEU A 120 7.27 -12.12 1.66
C LEU A 120 5.91 -12.46 1.05
N PHE A 121 5.46 -11.73 0.03
CA PHE A 121 4.18 -11.99 -0.63
C PHE A 121 4.16 -13.35 -1.32
N GLU A 122 5.25 -13.76 -1.96
CA GLU A 122 5.38 -15.11 -2.53
C GLU A 122 5.27 -16.20 -1.45
N LYS A 123 5.90 -16.02 -0.29
CA LYS A 123 5.75 -16.95 0.85
C LYS A 123 4.31 -16.98 1.39
N ILE A 124 3.62 -15.84 1.39
CA ILE A 124 2.21 -15.77 1.76
C ILE A 124 1.35 -16.56 0.77
N SER A 125 1.53 -16.36 -0.55
CA SER A 125 0.78 -17.10 -1.58
C SER A 125 1.06 -18.61 -1.50
N ALA A 126 2.33 -19.00 -1.32
CA ALA A 126 2.74 -20.40 -1.21
C ALA A 126 2.15 -21.08 0.03
N CYS A 127 2.17 -20.40 1.18
CA CYS A 127 1.51 -20.88 2.39
C CYS A 127 -0.01 -20.97 2.18
N ALA A 128 -0.58 -19.99 1.50
CA ALA A 128 -1.98 -19.90 1.18
C ALA A 128 -2.40 -20.68 -0.09
N ASP A 129 -1.62 -21.65 -0.57
CA ASP A 129 -1.97 -22.62 -1.63
C ASP A 129 -2.86 -22.01 -2.74
N GLY A 130 -2.44 -20.84 -3.23
CA GLY A 130 -3.20 -20.04 -4.19
C GLY A 130 -2.81 -18.57 -4.20
N SER A 131 -3.40 -17.82 -5.13
CA SER A 131 -3.09 -16.41 -5.34
C SER A 131 -3.46 -15.55 -4.13
N SER A 132 -2.57 -14.64 -3.77
CA SER A 132 -2.81 -13.60 -2.76
C SER A 132 -3.47 -12.37 -3.38
N TYR A 133 -4.13 -11.58 -2.56
CA TYR A 133 -4.75 -10.33 -2.97
C TYR A 133 -4.34 -9.22 -2.01
N ILE A 134 -3.84 -8.11 -2.56
CA ILE A 134 -3.66 -6.85 -1.84
C ILE A 134 -4.81 -5.95 -2.25
N LEU A 135 -5.63 -5.56 -1.27
CA LEU A 135 -6.68 -4.58 -1.46
C LEU A 135 -6.25 -3.28 -0.79
N LEU A 136 -6.04 -2.25 -1.62
CA LEU A 136 -5.80 -0.89 -1.17
C LEU A 136 -7.11 -0.12 -1.32
N ASP A 137 -7.82 0.08 -0.22
CA ASP A 137 -9.06 0.84 -0.23
C ASP A 137 -8.81 2.33 -0.01
N ASP A 138 -9.77 3.16 -0.43
CA ASP A 138 -9.80 4.60 -0.26
C ASP A 138 -8.50 5.36 -0.62
N LEU A 139 -7.89 5.03 -1.77
CA LEU A 139 -6.67 5.71 -2.23
C LEU A 139 -6.81 7.25 -2.32
N TYR A 140 -8.04 7.75 -2.47
CA TYR A 140 -8.34 9.19 -2.54
C TYR A 140 -8.07 9.94 -1.23
N HIS A 141 -7.83 9.27 -0.11
CA HIS A 141 -7.37 9.91 1.13
C HIS A 141 -5.89 10.32 1.07
N ILE A 142 -5.09 9.74 0.17
CA ILE A 142 -3.71 10.14 -0.07
C ILE A 142 -3.69 11.41 -0.94
N ARG A 143 -2.73 12.30 -0.68
CA ARG A 143 -2.51 13.52 -1.48
C ARG A 143 -2.31 13.15 -2.95
N LYS A 144 -2.95 13.89 -3.86
CA LYS A 144 -2.90 13.64 -5.31
C LYS A 144 -1.49 13.62 -5.90
N SER A 145 -0.53 14.33 -5.31
CA SER A 145 0.88 14.32 -5.72
C SER A 145 1.54 12.96 -5.52
N ASP A 146 1.12 12.23 -4.48
CA ASP A 146 1.84 11.06 -3.97
C ASP A 146 1.14 9.74 -4.39
N GLN A 147 -0.13 9.82 -4.80
CA GLN A 147 -0.93 8.67 -5.23
C GLN A 147 -0.23 7.81 -6.30
N ALA A 148 0.33 8.44 -7.34
CA ALA A 148 1.02 7.71 -8.42
C ALA A 148 2.26 6.96 -7.91
N MET A 149 2.99 7.52 -6.94
CA MET A 149 4.15 6.87 -6.33
C MET A 149 3.73 5.66 -5.49
N VAL A 150 2.65 5.78 -4.71
CA VAL A 150 2.09 4.67 -3.93
C VAL A 150 1.65 3.53 -4.85
N ILE A 151 0.93 3.86 -5.92
CA ILE A 151 0.49 2.87 -6.92
C ILE A 151 1.71 2.19 -7.56
N ASP A 152 2.71 2.94 -8.01
CA ASP A 152 3.94 2.39 -8.62
C ASP A 152 4.65 1.44 -7.67
N TYR A 153 4.79 1.83 -6.41
CA TYR A 153 5.46 1.03 -5.38
C TYR A 153 4.79 -0.34 -5.18
N PHE A 154 3.47 -0.35 -4.97
CA PHE A 154 2.74 -1.62 -4.79
C PHE A 154 2.71 -2.45 -6.07
N HIS A 155 2.57 -1.81 -7.24
CA HIS A 155 2.65 -2.50 -8.52
C HIS A 155 4.01 -3.18 -8.72
N ARG A 156 5.13 -2.53 -8.35
CA ARG A 156 6.47 -3.14 -8.42
C ARG A 156 6.62 -4.35 -7.51
N ILE A 157 6.03 -4.31 -6.30
CA ILE A 157 6.08 -5.43 -5.36
C ILE A 157 5.29 -6.63 -5.90
N THR A 158 4.10 -6.39 -6.46
CA THR A 158 3.24 -7.47 -6.95
C THR A 158 3.66 -7.99 -8.32
N LYS A 159 4.37 -7.20 -9.12
CA LYS A 159 4.78 -7.58 -10.47
C LYS A 159 5.63 -8.85 -10.49
N GLY A 160 5.13 -9.84 -11.23
CA GLY A 160 5.77 -11.14 -11.36
C GLY A 160 5.64 -12.04 -10.14
N THR A 161 4.71 -11.74 -9.23
CA THR A 161 4.25 -12.66 -8.17
C THR A 161 2.84 -13.16 -8.47
N ASP A 162 2.37 -14.18 -7.76
CA ASP A 162 0.96 -14.61 -7.79
C ASP A 162 0.06 -13.75 -6.87
N THR A 163 0.40 -12.45 -6.72
CA THR A 163 -0.33 -11.48 -5.91
C THR A 163 -1.08 -10.50 -6.80
N TRP A 164 -2.39 -10.44 -6.66
CA TRP A 164 -3.24 -9.46 -7.34
C TRP A 164 -3.34 -8.17 -6.54
N LEU A 165 -3.06 -7.04 -7.18
CA LEU A 165 -3.28 -5.71 -6.60
C LEU A 165 -4.65 -5.18 -7.04
N LYS A 166 -5.51 -4.85 -6.08
CA LYS A 166 -6.80 -4.19 -6.32
C LYS A 166 -6.83 -2.88 -5.56
N ILE A 167 -7.20 -1.81 -6.25
CA ILE A 167 -7.20 -0.45 -5.69
C ILE A 167 -8.62 0.10 -5.77
N GLY A 168 -9.21 0.37 -4.61
CA GLY A 168 -10.49 1.06 -4.45
C GLY A 168 -10.28 2.57 -4.42
N THR A 169 -10.98 3.31 -5.28
CA THR A 169 -10.82 4.76 -5.36
C THR A 169 -11.95 5.47 -6.11
N ILE A 170 -11.94 6.80 -6.07
CA ILE A 170 -12.88 7.64 -6.82
C ILE A 170 -12.18 8.18 -8.07
N LYS A 171 -12.67 7.82 -9.26
CA LYS A 171 -12.04 8.10 -10.57
C LYS A 171 -11.49 9.53 -10.72
N HIS A 172 -12.31 10.55 -10.45
CA HIS A 172 -11.94 11.97 -10.62
C HIS A 172 -11.06 12.52 -9.47
N ARG A 173 -10.81 11.72 -8.44
CA ARG A 173 -9.94 12.08 -7.30
C ARG A 173 -8.60 11.37 -7.32
N THR A 174 -8.34 10.57 -8.35
CA THR A 174 -7.16 9.70 -8.41
C THR A 174 -6.25 10.04 -9.56
N LYS A 175 -4.96 10.11 -9.27
CA LYS A 175 -3.90 10.26 -10.25
C LYS A 175 -3.13 8.95 -10.36
N TRP A 176 -3.40 8.21 -11.43
CA TRP A 176 -2.81 6.88 -11.68
C TRP A 176 -1.38 6.95 -12.21
N TYR A 177 -1.11 7.97 -13.02
CA TYR A 177 0.11 8.10 -13.78
C TYR A 177 0.53 9.56 -13.81
N THR A 178 1.83 9.80 -13.66
CA THR A 178 2.44 11.12 -13.83
C THR A 178 3.55 11.01 -14.85
N THR A 179 3.47 11.86 -15.88
CA THR A 179 4.55 12.02 -16.86
C THR A 179 5.45 13.16 -16.40
N GLY A 180 6.67 12.82 -15.99
CA GLY A 180 7.73 13.77 -15.67
C GLY A 180 9.04 13.33 -16.35
N THR A 181 10.18 13.60 -15.71
CA THR A 181 11.50 13.10 -16.17
C THR A 181 11.55 11.57 -16.22
N GLN A 182 10.84 10.92 -15.30
CA GLN A 182 10.58 9.48 -15.30
C GLN A 182 9.07 9.25 -15.19
N ALA A 183 8.58 8.26 -15.92
CA ALA A 183 7.21 7.78 -15.80
C ALA A 183 7.00 7.14 -14.42
N ILE A 184 6.02 7.65 -13.66
CA ILE A 184 5.67 7.13 -12.33
C ILE A 184 4.20 6.76 -12.32
N GLY A 185 3.90 5.58 -11.77
CA GLY A 185 2.56 5.06 -11.61
C GLY A 185 2.27 3.93 -12.59
N VAL A 186 0.99 3.76 -12.89
CA VAL A 186 0.47 2.65 -13.70
C VAL A 186 -0.42 3.24 -14.78
N LYS A 187 -0.19 2.84 -16.03
CA LYS A 187 -1.00 3.31 -17.15
C LYS A 187 -2.23 2.41 -17.31
N LEU A 188 -3.41 3.00 -17.19
CA LEU A 188 -4.67 2.29 -17.41
C LEU A 188 -4.77 1.80 -18.85
N GLY A 189 -5.24 0.57 -19.04
CA GLY A 189 -5.35 -0.13 -20.32
C GLY A 189 -4.09 -0.89 -20.76
N ASP A 190 -2.91 -0.49 -20.27
CA ASP A 190 -1.65 -1.19 -20.54
C ASP A 190 -1.23 -2.04 -19.34
N ASP A 191 -1.08 -1.41 -18.17
CA ASP A 191 -0.58 -2.05 -16.94
C ASP A 191 -1.71 -2.47 -15.98
N ALA A 192 -2.88 -1.79 -16.04
CA ALA A 192 -4.03 -2.09 -15.19
C ALA A 192 -5.36 -1.81 -15.87
N ASP A 193 -6.39 -2.58 -15.50
CA ASP A 193 -7.76 -2.40 -15.96
C ASP A 193 -8.58 -1.62 -14.93
N GLU A 194 -9.41 -0.68 -15.41
CA GLU A 194 -10.37 0.05 -14.59
C GLU A 194 -11.74 -0.67 -14.62
N ILE A 195 -12.37 -0.80 -13.45
CA ILE A 195 -13.75 -1.27 -13.33
C ILE A 195 -14.56 -0.18 -12.63
N ASP A 196 -15.48 0.43 -13.37
CA ASP A 196 -16.40 1.45 -12.85
C ASP A 196 -17.56 0.78 -12.11
N LEU A 197 -17.60 0.94 -10.78
CA LEU A 197 -18.66 0.37 -9.94
C LEU A 197 -19.99 1.11 -10.12
N ASP A 198 -19.99 2.41 -10.38
CA ASP A 198 -21.22 3.21 -10.49
C ASP A 198 -22.01 2.80 -11.73
N VAL A 199 -21.34 2.71 -12.88
CA VAL A 199 -21.93 2.20 -14.13
C VAL A 199 -22.30 0.72 -14.01
N THR A 200 -21.52 -0.06 -13.26
CA THR A 200 -21.81 -1.48 -13.02
C THR A 200 -23.07 -1.66 -12.17
N LEU A 201 -23.32 -0.81 -11.18
CA LEU A 201 -24.53 -0.89 -10.36
C LEU A 201 -25.77 -0.41 -11.14
N GLU A 202 -25.65 0.66 -11.93
CA GLU A 202 -26.73 1.15 -12.78
C GLU A 202 -27.17 0.09 -13.81
N ARG A 203 -26.22 -0.71 -14.32
CA ARG A 203 -26.46 -1.74 -15.33
C ARG A 203 -26.11 -3.14 -14.83
N TYR A 204 -26.38 -3.44 -13.56
CA TYR A 204 -25.97 -4.67 -12.90
C TYR A 204 -26.31 -5.94 -13.69
N ASP A 205 -27.54 -6.03 -14.23
CA ASP A 205 -27.96 -7.20 -15.01
C ASP A 205 -27.18 -7.39 -16.31
N LEU A 206 -26.82 -6.29 -16.99
CA LEU A 206 -26.02 -6.32 -18.21
C LEU A 206 -24.56 -6.67 -17.90
N THR A 207 -23.99 -6.03 -16.87
CA THR A 207 -22.58 -6.24 -16.48
C THR A 207 -22.35 -7.64 -15.91
N LYS A 208 -23.29 -8.15 -15.12
CA LYS A 208 -23.28 -9.55 -14.63
C LYS A 208 -23.28 -10.55 -15.78
N LYS A 209 -24.17 -10.36 -16.77
CA LYS A 209 -24.23 -11.23 -17.96
C LYS A 209 -22.92 -11.17 -18.76
N PHE A 210 -22.34 -9.98 -18.91
CA PHE A 210 -21.07 -9.79 -19.62
C PHE A 210 -19.89 -10.45 -18.91
N LEU A 211 -19.75 -10.23 -17.60
CA LEU A 211 -18.70 -10.85 -16.77
C LEU A 211 -18.82 -12.38 -16.79
N ILE A 212 -20.02 -12.93 -16.63
CA ILE A 212 -20.27 -14.38 -16.74
C ILE A 212 -19.86 -14.89 -18.12
N ARG A 213 -20.17 -14.15 -19.19
CA ARG A 213 -19.82 -14.54 -20.57
C ARG A 213 -18.31 -14.54 -20.80
N ILE A 214 -17.57 -13.57 -20.25
CA ILE A 214 -16.10 -13.54 -20.31
C ILE A 214 -15.50 -14.69 -19.52
N LEU A 215 -16.01 -14.93 -18.31
CA LEU A 215 -15.58 -16.03 -17.46
C LEU A 215 -15.80 -17.37 -18.17
N GLN A 216 -16.97 -17.61 -18.73
CA GLN A 216 -17.27 -18.80 -19.52
C GLN A 216 -16.34 -18.93 -20.73
N ARG A 217 -16.11 -17.85 -21.50
CA ARG A 217 -15.21 -17.90 -22.66
C ARG A 217 -13.76 -18.20 -22.28
N LYS A 218 -13.23 -17.60 -21.21
CA LYS A 218 -11.86 -17.86 -20.75
C LYS A 218 -11.73 -19.26 -20.14
N LEU A 219 -12.73 -19.74 -19.41
CA LEU A 219 -12.73 -21.04 -18.75
C LEU A 219 -12.92 -22.20 -19.75
N ILE A 220 -13.71 -22.00 -20.82
CA ILE A 220 -13.81 -22.92 -21.96
C ILE A 220 -12.50 -23.00 -22.74
N LYS A 221 -11.81 -21.86 -22.94
CA LYS A 221 -10.48 -21.84 -23.57
C LYS A 221 -9.42 -22.56 -22.72
N PHE A 222 -9.51 -22.45 -21.40
CA PHE A 222 -8.56 -23.07 -20.46
C PHE A 222 -8.78 -24.58 -20.30
N LEU A 223 -10.01 -25.08 -20.49
CA LEU A 223 -10.34 -26.51 -20.43
C LEU A 223 -10.15 -27.26 -21.76
N GLY A 224 -9.78 -26.60 -22.85
CA GLY A 224 -9.50 -27.27 -24.12
C GLY A 224 -10.71 -27.96 -24.78
N ILE A 225 -11.94 -27.65 -24.36
CA ILE A 225 -13.17 -28.26 -24.91
C ILE A 225 -13.75 -27.33 -25.98
N TYR A 226 -13.06 -27.15 -27.10
CA TYR A 226 -13.70 -26.76 -28.36
C TYR A 226 -12.77 -27.05 -29.55
N ARG A 227 -13.05 -28.14 -30.28
CA ARG A 227 -12.60 -28.34 -31.65
C ARG A 227 -13.79 -27.98 -32.55
N PRO A 228 -13.76 -26.87 -33.31
CA PRO A 228 -14.83 -26.62 -34.27
C PRO A 228 -14.70 -27.63 -35.43
N PRO A 229 -15.81 -27.93 -36.14
CA PRO A 229 -15.77 -28.74 -37.37
C PRO A 229 -14.92 -28.08 -38.45
#